data_AF-A0A832I6N1-F1
#
_entry.id   AF-A0A832I6N1-F1
#
_cell.length_a   1.000
_cell.length_b   1.000
_cell.length_c   1.000
_cell.angle_alpha   90.00
_cell.angle_beta   90.00
_cell.angle_gamma   90.00
#
_symmetry.space_group_name_H-M   'P 1'
#
loop_
_entity.id
_entity.type
_entity.pdbx_description
1 polymer ?
#
loop_
_entity_poly.entity_id
_entity_poly.type
_entity_poly.pdbx_seq_one_letter_code
_entity_poly.pdbx_strand_id
1 'polypeptide(L)'
;MSLKDLVRHLVDKPLDLETRNLLVNREKEIQILNRLAEFQSYGVYGVAGETGVGKTTVLNFVEAKDACVKKINITLRESVDSILYDLIYNLARALEAEREIAREAKQIREWVTEEVASVRGFALGFSMVASANVNFQKSEMPRFNFFAAKEKLAELIERTVRMKEKLILLIDELDKERKEDVLRTLDAIKSQIVFEGLVVILALPYSIYREYSADRMRWNEAGNLENIFKDIVFLEPLSKSDIKELLIRRIREHLDLVSQEVLEIASDFADGNPRDAIWILNKTVFENVEEKRISKEHIVRTIEKLVGEYFVHQLTLTENQRKALRTLRDFTGSKEQLVSELQKVGIKRTTAYSVIEQLVQKKILLFRNGVYRLSGKFKHVDMNSLFQIR
;
A
#
# COMPACT_ATOMS: atom_id res chain seq x y z
N MET A 1 -23.63 -16.41 -17.12
CA MET A 1 -22.55 -15.41 -17.01
C MET A 1 -21.26 -16.06 -17.46
N SER A 2 -20.32 -15.29 -18.03
CA SER A 2 -19.08 -15.84 -18.60
C SER A 2 -17.85 -15.49 -17.76
N LEU A 3 -16.74 -16.21 -17.94
CA LEU A 3 -15.45 -15.82 -17.34
C LEU A 3 -14.98 -14.45 -17.83
N LYS A 4 -15.39 -14.01 -19.03
CA LYS A 4 -15.11 -12.67 -19.57
C LYS A 4 -15.70 -11.56 -18.68
N ASP A 5 -16.89 -11.80 -18.14
CA ASP A 5 -17.56 -10.88 -17.22
C ASP A 5 -16.88 -10.87 -15.85
N LEU A 6 -16.42 -12.04 -15.38
CA LEU A 6 -15.73 -12.20 -14.10
C LEU A 6 -14.41 -11.39 -14.03
N VAL A 7 -13.66 -11.32 -15.13
CA VAL A 7 -12.40 -10.53 -15.19
C VAL A 7 -12.63 -9.08 -14.79
N ARG A 8 -13.77 -8.48 -15.18
CA ARG A 8 -14.11 -7.08 -14.87
C ARG A 8 -14.39 -6.87 -13.37
N HIS A 9 -14.94 -7.88 -12.70
CA HIS A 9 -15.25 -7.85 -11.26
C HIS A 9 -14.01 -8.08 -10.38
N LEU A 10 -12.98 -8.72 -10.96
CA LEU A 10 -11.72 -9.02 -10.29
C LEU A 10 -10.63 -7.96 -10.52
N VAL A 11 -10.98 -6.76 -10.99
CA VAL A 11 -10.01 -5.65 -11.10
C VAL A 11 -9.64 -5.17 -9.70
N ASP A 12 -8.33 -5.01 -9.45
CA ASP A 12 -7.85 -4.40 -8.22
C ASP A 12 -8.23 -2.91 -8.20
N LYS A 13 -9.27 -2.60 -7.45
CA LYS A 13 -9.71 -1.25 -7.14
C LYS A 13 -9.89 -1.14 -5.63
N PRO A 14 -9.37 -0.09 -4.99
CA PRO A 14 -9.67 0.21 -3.60
C PRO A 14 -11.19 0.36 -3.43
N LEU A 15 -11.73 -0.22 -2.35
CA LEU A 15 -13.15 -0.04 -2.01
C LEU A 15 -13.40 1.38 -1.48
N ASP A 16 -14.65 1.80 -1.58
CA ASP A 16 -15.21 3.09 -1.18
C ASP A 16 -16.57 2.89 -0.51
N LEU A 17 -17.23 4.00 -0.16
CA LEU A 17 -18.53 3.99 0.52
C LEU A 17 -19.61 3.26 -0.28
N GLU A 18 -19.59 3.34 -1.61
CA GLU A 18 -20.55 2.66 -2.49
C GLU A 18 -20.35 1.13 -2.49
N THR A 19 -19.11 0.69 -2.36
CA THR A 19 -18.70 -0.73 -2.36
C THR A 19 -18.47 -1.31 -0.96
N ARG A 20 -19.04 -0.67 0.08
CA ARG A 20 -18.89 -1.06 1.50
C ARG A 20 -19.23 -2.51 1.80
N ASN A 21 -20.21 -3.07 1.09
CA ASN A 21 -20.63 -4.47 1.24
C ASN A 21 -19.49 -5.48 0.94
N LEU A 22 -18.47 -5.08 0.18
CA LEU A 22 -17.30 -5.89 -0.15
C LEU A 22 -16.18 -5.82 0.91
N LEU A 23 -16.30 -4.94 1.90
CA LEU A 23 -15.29 -4.77 2.96
C LEU A 23 -15.29 -5.97 3.90
N VAL A 24 -14.10 -6.46 4.26
CA VAL A 24 -13.91 -7.59 5.19
C VAL A 24 -12.88 -7.21 6.24
N ASN A 25 -13.27 -7.31 7.51
CA ASN A 25 -12.40 -7.24 8.69
C ASN A 25 -11.47 -6.01 8.73
N ARG A 26 -12.08 -4.82 8.57
CA ARG A 26 -11.42 -3.49 8.61
C ARG A 26 -12.22 -2.44 9.38
N GLU A 27 -13.33 -2.85 9.97
CA GLU A 27 -14.30 -1.98 10.65
C GLU A 27 -13.66 -1.29 11.85
N LYS A 28 -12.77 -1.98 12.57
CA LYS A 28 -12.07 -1.44 13.74
C LYS A 28 -11.15 -0.29 13.34
N GLU A 29 -10.32 -0.46 12.32
CA GLU A 29 -9.38 0.57 11.88
C GLU A 29 -10.12 1.77 11.30
N ILE A 30 -11.16 1.53 10.49
CA ILE A 30 -12.03 2.60 9.97
C ILE A 30 -12.71 3.36 11.13
N GLN A 31 -13.21 2.67 12.14
CA GLN A 31 -13.83 3.31 13.31
C GLN A 31 -12.82 4.18 14.06
N ILE A 32 -11.57 3.73 14.23
CA ILE A 32 -10.52 4.53 14.86
C ILE A 32 -10.25 5.78 14.02
N LEU A 33 -10.07 5.65 12.71
CA LEU A 33 -9.81 6.79 11.83
C LEU A 33 -10.96 7.80 11.81
N ASN A 34 -12.21 7.33 11.82
CA ASN A 34 -13.39 8.20 11.94
C ASN A 34 -13.43 8.93 13.27
N ARG A 35 -13.12 8.24 14.39
CA ARG A 35 -13.01 8.89 15.70
C ARG A 35 -11.89 9.93 15.75
N LEU A 36 -10.76 9.67 15.11
CA LEU A 36 -9.68 10.65 14.99
C LEU A 36 -10.16 11.87 14.21
N ALA A 37 -10.80 11.65 13.06
CA ALA A 37 -11.35 12.72 12.24
C ALA A 37 -12.45 13.53 12.95
N GLU A 38 -13.29 12.89 13.77
CA GLU A 38 -14.41 13.52 14.48
C GLU A 38 -13.95 14.27 15.74
N PHE A 39 -13.19 13.62 16.62
CA PHE A 39 -12.96 14.13 17.98
C PHE A 39 -11.62 14.87 18.18
N GLN A 40 -10.63 14.67 17.32
CA GLN A 40 -9.33 15.34 17.50
C GLN A 40 -9.41 16.78 17.00
N SER A 41 -8.94 17.74 17.80
CA SER A 41 -8.92 19.16 17.41
C SER A 41 -7.81 19.48 16.40
N TYR A 42 -6.71 18.73 16.44
CA TYR A 42 -5.62 18.82 15.47
C TYR A 42 -4.69 17.61 15.53
N GLY A 43 -3.80 17.48 14.54
CA GLY A 43 -2.61 16.64 14.62
C GLY A 43 -2.37 15.78 13.40
N VAL A 44 -1.21 15.13 13.38
CA VAL A 44 -0.78 14.25 12.29
C VAL A 44 -0.85 12.81 12.75
N TYR A 45 -1.52 11.98 11.95
CA TYR A 45 -1.79 10.57 12.21
C TYR A 45 -1.33 9.71 11.05
N GLY A 46 -0.99 8.46 11.33
CA GLY A 46 -0.55 7.50 10.33
C GLY A 46 -1.53 6.35 10.13
N VAL A 47 -1.60 5.83 8.91
CA VAL A 47 -2.10 4.50 8.58
C VAL A 47 -0.95 3.72 7.96
N ALA A 48 -0.44 2.72 8.67
CA ALA A 48 0.73 1.97 8.24
C ALA A 48 0.41 0.51 7.95
N GLY A 49 1.12 -0.09 7.00
CA GLY A 49 0.95 -1.49 6.64
C GLY A 49 1.64 -1.83 5.33
N GLU A 50 1.72 -3.12 5.02
CA GLU A 50 2.32 -3.60 3.77
C GLU A 50 1.57 -3.05 2.53
N THR A 51 2.26 -2.94 1.41
CA THR A 51 1.63 -2.53 0.14
C THR A 51 0.55 -3.53 -0.27
N GLY A 52 -0.65 -3.06 -0.59
CA GLY A 52 -1.79 -3.91 -0.96
C GLY A 52 -2.68 -4.38 0.22
N VAL A 53 -2.31 -4.07 1.47
CA VAL A 53 -3.06 -4.50 2.68
C VAL A 53 -4.41 -3.80 2.88
N GLY A 54 -4.67 -2.70 2.16
CA GLY A 54 -5.91 -1.93 2.22
C GLY A 54 -5.82 -0.51 2.78
N LYS A 55 -4.63 0.12 2.84
CA LYS A 55 -4.46 1.51 3.32
C LYS A 55 -5.38 2.51 2.61
N THR A 56 -5.31 2.57 1.28
CA THR A 56 -6.18 3.42 0.46
C THR A 56 -7.65 3.14 0.70
N THR A 57 -8.02 1.88 0.88
CA THR A 57 -9.39 1.47 1.18
C THR A 57 -9.86 2.03 2.51
N VAL A 58 -9.15 1.82 3.61
CA VAL A 58 -9.59 2.35 4.92
C VAL A 58 -9.66 3.88 4.92
N LEU A 59 -8.78 4.57 4.19
CA LEU A 59 -8.84 6.02 4.02
C LEU A 59 -10.09 6.47 3.25
N ASN A 60 -10.58 5.69 2.29
CA ASN A 60 -11.81 6.02 1.55
C ASN A 60 -13.09 5.95 2.42
N PHE A 61 -13.03 5.28 3.58
CA PHE A 61 -14.13 5.19 4.53
C PHE A 61 -14.06 6.24 5.64
N VAL A 62 -13.09 7.17 5.57
CA VAL A 62 -13.01 8.26 6.55
C VAL A 62 -14.07 9.31 6.21
N GLU A 63 -15.04 9.46 7.10
CA GLU A 63 -16.14 10.41 7.03
C GLU A 63 -16.17 11.24 8.31
N ALA A 64 -16.46 12.54 8.17
CA ALA A 64 -16.68 13.44 9.30
C ALA A 64 -17.85 14.37 8.96
N LYS A 65 -18.91 14.35 9.77
CA LYS A 65 -20.16 15.08 9.48
C LYS A 65 -19.97 16.60 9.52
N ASP A 66 -19.18 17.07 10.49
CA ASP A 66 -18.98 18.50 10.77
C ASP A 66 -17.55 18.95 10.41
N ALA A 67 -16.95 18.35 9.37
CA ALA A 67 -15.62 18.72 8.91
C ALA A 67 -15.47 18.61 7.39
N CYS A 68 -14.63 19.47 6.82
CA CYS A 68 -14.25 19.39 5.42
C CYS A 68 -13.24 18.26 5.23
N VAL A 69 -13.65 17.14 4.62
CA VAL A 69 -12.73 16.03 4.32
C VAL A 69 -12.17 16.19 2.91
N LYS A 70 -10.85 16.24 2.77
CA LYS A 70 -10.16 16.32 1.48
C LYS A 70 -9.12 15.21 1.39
N LYS A 71 -9.27 14.37 0.36
CA LYS A 71 -8.31 13.32 0.03
C LYS A 71 -7.39 13.77 -1.11
N ILE A 72 -6.09 13.57 -0.93
CA ILE A 72 -5.04 13.87 -1.87
C ILE A 72 -4.20 12.62 -2.09
N ASN A 73 -3.86 12.35 -3.35
CA ASN A 73 -2.90 11.31 -3.70
C ASN A 73 -1.62 11.99 -4.16
N ILE A 74 -0.48 11.61 -3.58
CA ILE A 74 0.83 12.11 -4.02
C ILE A 74 1.32 11.26 -5.19
N THR A 75 1.42 11.88 -6.35
CA THR A 75 1.88 11.33 -7.62
C THR A 75 3.36 11.62 -7.89
N LEU A 76 3.85 12.83 -7.56
CA LEU A 76 5.25 13.22 -7.74
C LEU A 76 6.06 13.02 -6.46
N ARG A 77 7.21 12.36 -6.60
CA ARG A 77 7.92 11.81 -5.44
C ARG A 77 9.44 11.81 -5.56
N GLU A 78 9.96 12.51 -6.56
CA GLU A 78 11.39 12.49 -6.88
C GLU A 78 12.23 13.24 -5.82
N SER A 79 11.61 14.19 -5.13
CA SER A 79 12.22 14.99 -4.07
C SER A 79 11.17 15.54 -3.10
N VAL A 80 11.63 16.01 -1.93
CA VAL A 80 10.81 16.76 -0.96
C VAL A 80 10.06 17.91 -1.64
N ASP A 81 10.74 18.61 -2.54
CA ASP A 81 10.22 19.75 -3.30
C ASP A 81 9.05 19.33 -4.21
N SER A 82 9.21 18.20 -4.91
CA SER A 82 8.15 17.66 -5.78
C SER A 82 6.93 17.19 -5.00
N ILE A 83 7.14 16.60 -3.81
CA ILE A 83 6.06 16.14 -2.93
C ILE A 83 5.29 17.35 -2.39
N LEU A 84 6.00 18.42 -1.99
CA LEU A 84 5.36 19.64 -1.51
C LEU A 84 4.51 20.31 -2.60
N TYR A 85 5.04 20.46 -3.81
CA TYR A 85 4.26 21.05 -4.90
C TYR A 85 3.05 20.21 -5.27
N ASP A 86 3.20 18.89 -5.32
CA ASP A 86 2.09 18.00 -5.64
C ASP A 86 1.02 18.00 -4.54
N LEU A 87 1.43 18.10 -3.27
CA LEU A 87 0.52 18.30 -2.15
C LEU A 87 -0.28 19.60 -2.32
N ILE A 88 0.39 20.73 -2.58
CA ILE A 88 -0.25 22.03 -2.76
C ILE A 88 -1.19 22.01 -3.97
N TYR A 89 -0.71 21.49 -5.10
CA TYR A 89 -1.47 21.40 -6.34
C TYR A 89 -2.76 20.60 -6.15
N ASN A 90 -2.67 19.41 -5.56
CA ASN A 90 -3.82 18.55 -5.35
C ASN A 90 -4.76 19.08 -4.27
N LEU A 91 -4.25 19.72 -3.22
CA LEU A 91 -5.08 20.38 -2.21
C LEU A 91 -5.87 21.52 -2.83
N ALA A 92 -5.18 22.40 -3.57
CA ALA A 92 -5.78 23.49 -4.29
C ALA A 92 -6.88 22.99 -5.24
N ARG A 93 -6.56 21.98 -6.07
CA ARG A 93 -7.54 21.35 -6.96
C ARG A 93 -8.75 20.78 -6.22
N ALA A 94 -8.57 20.13 -5.08
CA ALA A 94 -9.66 19.55 -4.29
C ALA A 94 -10.54 20.63 -3.62
N LEU A 95 -9.98 21.82 -3.38
CA LEU A 95 -10.65 22.98 -2.81
C LEU A 95 -11.32 23.87 -3.86
N GLU A 96 -11.06 23.68 -5.17
CA GLU A 96 -11.79 24.40 -6.23
C GLU A 96 -13.30 24.12 -6.23
N ALA A 97 -13.71 22.97 -5.70
CA ALA A 97 -15.13 22.63 -5.53
C ALA A 97 -15.81 23.41 -4.37
N GLU A 98 -15.03 24.03 -3.49
CA GLU A 98 -15.54 24.78 -2.34
C GLU A 98 -15.72 26.25 -2.72
N ARG A 99 -16.98 26.69 -2.90
CA ARG A 99 -17.33 28.03 -3.43
C ARG A 99 -16.58 29.19 -2.77
N GLU A 100 -16.31 29.10 -1.47
CA GLU A 100 -15.73 30.19 -0.66
C GLU A 100 -14.21 30.35 -0.83
N ILE A 101 -13.49 29.29 -1.23
CA ILE A 101 -12.03 29.31 -1.47
C ILE A 101 -11.66 29.03 -2.94
N ALA A 102 -12.63 28.65 -3.77
CA ALA A 102 -12.40 28.22 -5.14
C ALA A 102 -11.51 29.17 -5.96
N ARG A 103 -11.71 30.48 -5.83
CA ARG A 103 -10.91 31.49 -6.56
C ARG A 103 -9.43 31.46 -6.15
N GLU A 104 -9.16 31.42 -4.86
CA GLU A 104 -7.81 31.41 -4.30
C GLU A 104 -7.12 30.07 -4.55
N ALA A 105 -7.85 28.98 -4.38
CA ALA A 105 -7.41 27.64 -4.74
C ALA A 105 -6.98 27.56 -6.21
N LYS A 106 -7.79 28.12 -7.12
CA LYS A 106 -7.46 28.20 -8.55
C LYS A 106 -6.19 29.01 -8.80
N GLN A 107 -6.05 30.17 -8.16
CA GLN A 107 -4.85 31.02 -8.28
C GLN A 107 -3.59 30.31 -7.80
N ILE A 108 -3.66 29.61 -6.66
CA ILE A 108 -2.52 28.85 -6.13
C ILE A 108 -2.19 27.66 -7.02
N ARG A 109 -3.20 26.96 -7.56
CA ARG A 109 -2.98 25.88 -8.52
C ARG A 109 -2.28 26.37 -9.80
N GLU A 110 -2.72 27.51 -10.32
CA GLU A 110 -2.10 28.16 -11.48
C GLU A 110 -0.65 28.56 -11.19
N TRP A 111 -0.39 29.19 -10.04
CA TRP A 111 0.97 29.53 -9.60
C TRP A 111 1.88 28.29 -9.51
N VAL A 112 1.43 27.20 -8.88
CA VAL A 112 2.22 25.95 -8.84
C VAL A 112 2.52 25.43 -10.24
N THR A 113 1.55 25.52 -11.15
CA THR A 113 1.73 25.05 -12.54
C THR A 113 2.79 25.87 -13.27
N GLU A 114 2.78 27.19 -13.10
CA GLU A 114 3.76 28.11 -13.69
C GLU A 114 5.17 27.89 -13.11
N GLU A 115 5.29 27.79 -11.79
CA GLU A 115 6.56 27.51 -11.11
C GLU A 115 7.16 26.17 -11.55
N VAL A 116 6.37 25.10 -11.58
CA VAL A 116 6.86 23.77 -11.97
C VAL A 116 7.25 23.71 -13.45
N ALA A 117 6.51 24.39 -14.33
CA ALA A 117 6.86 24.50 -15.75
C ALA A 117 8.20 25.24 -15.98
N SER A 118 8.56 26.15 -15.07
CA SER A 118 9.78 26.95 -15.16
C SER A 118 11.04 26.24 -14.61
N VAL A 119 10.89 25.29 -13.68
CA VAL A 119 12.00 24.70 -12.91
C VAL A 119 12.66 23.49 -13.58
N ARG A 120 11.98 22.78 -14.49
CA ARG A 120 12.50 21.70 -15.37
C ARG A 120 11.33 21.20 -16.23
N GLY A 121 11.57 20.40 -17.27
CA GLY A 121 10.54 19.68 -18.05
C GLY A 121 9.73 18.65 -17.25
N PHE A 122 9.22 19.05 -16.09
CA PHE A 122 8.39 18.31 -15.16
C PHE A 122 6.98 18.26 -15.74
N ALA A 123 6.65 17.14 -16.38
CA ALA A 123 5.28 16.87 -16.78
C ALA A 123 4.48 16.45 -15.55
N LEU A 124 3.83 17.41 -14.88
CA LEU A 124 2.72 17.18 -13.95
C LEU A 124 1.52 16.57 -14.72
N GLY A 125 1.65 15.34 -15.23
CA GLY A 125 0.55 14.59 -15.85
C GLY A 125 -0.16 15.25 -17.06
N PHE A 126 0.34 16.36 -17.59
CA PHE A 126 -0.22 17.01 -18.77
C PHE A 126 0.28 16.30 -20.03
N SER A 127 -0.62 15.59 -20.71
CA SER A 127 -0.52 15.44 -22.16
C SER A 127 -0.53 16.83 -22.78
N MET A 128 0.66 17.36 -23.11
CA MET A 128 0.82 18.60 -23.88
C MET A 128 0.24 18.39 -25.29
N VAL A 129 -1.07 18.61 -25.43
CA VAL A 129 -1.71 18.91 -26.72
C VAL A 129 -2.22 20.34 -26.63
N ALA A 130 -1.34 21.29 -26.89
CA ALA A 130 -1.68 22.59 -27.46
C ALA A 130 -0.39 23.29 -27.87
N SER A 131 -0.27 23.51 -29.17
CA SER A 131 0.75 24.24 -29.89
C SER A 131 1.12 25.58 -29.26
N ALA A 132 2.40 25.77 -28.92
CA ALA A 132 3.06 27.07 -28.98
C ALA A 132 4.57 26.87 -29.14
N ASN A 133 5.11 27.34 -30.26
CA ASN A 133 6.55 27.58 -30.42
C ASN A 133 6.99 28.56 -29.33
N VAL A 134 7.58 28.05 -28.24
CA VAL A 134 8.28 28.89 -27.26
C VAL A 134 9.77 28.60 -27.43
N ASN A 135 10.45 29.56 -28.05
CA ASN A 135 11.91 29.60 -28.12
C ASN A 135 12.47 29.61 -26.70
N PHE A 136 13.06 28.49 -26.28
CA PHE A 136 13.87 28.42 -25.06
C PHE A 136 15.15 29.23 -25.28
N GLN A 137 15.08 30.53 -25.00
CA GLN A 137 16.27 31.28 -24.61
C GLN A 137 16.73 30.74 -23.24
N LYS A 138 18.02 30.44 -23.13
CA LYS A 138 18.72 30.13 -21.88
C LYS A 138 18.66 31.37 -20.96
N SER A 139 17.53 31.63 -20.32
CA SER A 139 17.46 32.50 -19.14
C SER A 139 17.51 31.63 -17.90
N GLU A 140 18.17 32.16 -16.87
CA GLU A 140 18.43 31.54 -15.57
C GLU A 140 17.25 30.70 -15.07
N MET A 141 17.49 29.41 -14.80
CA MET A 141 16.49 28.54 -14.17
C MET A 141 16.06 29.18 -12.85
N PRO A 142 14.76 29.49 -12.65
CA PRO A 142 14.30 29.96 -11.35
C PRO A 142 14.59 28.87 -10.32
N ARG A 143 15.21 29.27 -9.20
CA ARG A 143 15.46 28.37 -8.07
C ARG A 143 14.12 28.09 -7.40
N PHE A 144 13.89 26.82 -7.07
CA PHE A 144 12.73 26.38 -6.30
C PHE A 144 12.47 27.27 -5.08
N ASN A 145 11.29 27.90 -5.03
CA ASN A 145 10.90 28.78 -3.93
C ASN A 145 10.14 28.01 -2.85
N PHE A 146 10.89 27.21 -2.08
CA PHE A 146 10.36 26.41 -0.97
C PHE A 146 9.56 27.23 0.05
N PHE A 147 10.00 28.46 0.30
CA PHE A 147 9.37 29.35 1.26
C PHE A 147 7.98 29.78 0.77
N ALA A 148 7.88 30.24 -0.48
CA ALA A 148 6.59 30.59 -1.07
C ALA A 148 5.64 29.38 -1.12
N ALA A 149 6.15 28.18 -1.44
CA ALA A 149 5.33 26.96 -1.44
C ALA A 149 4.75 26.67 -0.04
N LYS A 150 5.55 26.81 1.02
CA LYS A 150 5.06 26.67 2.41
C LYS A 150 4.02 27.71 2.78
N GLU A 151 4.22 28.96 2.39
CA GLU A 151 3.25 30.03 2.63
C GLU A 151 1.93 29.75 1.92
N LYS A 152 1.97 29.29 0.66
CA LYS A 152 0.76 28.90 -0.09
C LYS A 152 0.03 27.72 0.52
N LEU A 153 0.77 26.73 1.03
CA LEU A 153 0.16 25.62 1.77
C LEU A 153 -0.53 26.11 3.05
N ALA A 154 0.14 26.97 3.82
CA ALA A 154 -0.44 27.56 5.03
C ALA A 154 -1.70 28.38 4.72
N GLU A 155 -1.63 29.23 3.69
CA GLU A 155 -2.74 30.07 3.22
C GLU A 155 -3.99 29.23 2.92
N LEU A 156 -3.84 28.15 2.13
CA LEU A 156 -4.93 27.22 1.83
C LEU A 156 -5.51 26.55 3.08
N ILE A 157 -4.66 26.06 3.97
CA ILE A 157 -5.06 25.36 5.19
C ILE A 157 -5.82 26.32 6.12
N GLU A 158 -5.20 27.45 6.46
CA GLU A 158 -5.77 28.42 7.40
C GLU A 158 -7.12 28.95 6.91
N ARG A 159 -7.20 29.30 5.62
CA ARG A 159 -8.44 29.78 5.03
C ARG A 159 -9.53 28.72 5.09
N THR A 160 -9.20 27.48 4.74
CA THR A 160 -10.14 26.35 4.78
C THR A 160 -10.65 26.12 6.20
N VAL A 161 -9.76 26.08 7.18
CA VAL A 161 -10.13 25.90 8.59
C VAL A 161 -11.00 27.05 9.09
N ARG A 162 -10.68 28.31 8.76
CA ARG A 162 -11.52 29.46 9.18
C ARG A 162 -12.95 29.41 8.63
N MET A 163 -13.17 28.82 7.45
CA MET A 163 -14.50 28.73 6.84
C MET A 163 -15.27 27.49 7.26
N LYS A 164 -14.57 26.37 7.45
CA LYS A 164 -15.19 25.06 7.70
C LYS A 164 -15.05 24.59 9.14
N GLU A 165 -14.42 25.40 9.99
CA GLU A 165 -14.00 25.12 11.38
C GLU A 165 -12.99 23.97 11.53
N LYS A 166 -13.05 22.98 10.64
CA LYS A 166 -12.20 21.81 10.66
C LYS A 166 -11.92 21.28 9.26
N LEU A 167 -10.65 20.98 8.99
CA LEU A 167 -10.16 20.32 7.78
C LEU A 167 -9.57 18.96 8.15
N ILE A 168 -10.06 17.90 7.51
CA ILE A 168 -9.48 16.57 7.55
C ILE A 168 -8.75 16.32 6.24
N LEU A 169 -7.42 16.26 6.29
CA LEU A 169 -6.57 16.05 5.14
C LEU A 169 -6.08 14.60 5.09
N LEU A 170 -6.58 13.83 4.14
CA LEU A 170 -6.16 12.45 3.91
C LEU A 170 -5.10 12.46 2.81
N ILE A 171 -3.88 12.04 3.10
CA ILE A 171 -2.79 11.98 2.11
C ILE A 171 -2.44 10.52 1.86
N ASP A 172 -2.64 10.08 0.63
CA ASP A 172 -2.37 8.72 0.19
C ASP A 172 -1.11 8.63 -0.66
N GLU A 173 -0.63 7.40 -0.82
CA GLU A 173 0.51 6.99 -1.63
C GLU A 173 1.91 7.50 -1.23
N LEU A 174 2.07 8.18 -0.10
CA LEU A 174 3.41 8.42 0.49
C LEU A 174 4.10 7.11 0.91
N ASP A 175 3.36 6.00 1.00
CA ASP A 175 3.87 4.70 1.40
C ASP A 175 4.78 4.00 0.38
N LYS A 176 4.84 4.48 -0.87
CA LYS A 176 5.77 3.95 -1.88
C LYS A 176 7.13 4.66 -1.86
N GLU A 177 7.29 5.68 -1.03
CA GLU A 177 8.56 6.38 -0.84
C GLU A 177 9.44 5.75 0.21
N ARG A 178 10.73 6.10 0.16
CA ARG A 178 11.65 5.71 1.22
C ARG A 178 11.25 6.40 2.52
N LYS A 179 11.42 5.67 3.61
CA LYS A 179 11.13 6.12 4.97
C LYS A 179 11.74 7.51 5.23
N GLU A 180 13.00 7.67 4.88
CA GLU A 180 13.78 8.88 5.13
C GLU A 180 13.20 10.11 4.40
N ASP A 181 12.71 9.91 3.17
CA ASP A 181 12.17 11.00 2.34
C ASP A 181 10.77 11.43 2.79
N VAL A 182 9.94 10.46 3.23
CA VAL A 182 8.65 10.76 3.87
C VAL A 182 8.85 11.59 5.14
N LEU A 183 9.78 11.17 6.00
CA LEU A 183 10.05 11.87 7.27
C LEU A 183 10.63 13.26 7.06
N ARG A 184 11.55 13.42 6.10
CA ARG A 184 12.10 14.74 5.72
C ARG A 184 11.01 15.68 5.23
N THR A 185 10.10 15.19 4.38
CA THR A 185 8.97 15.99 3.88
C THR A 185 8.06 16.42 5.04
N LEU A 186 7.68 15.49 5.92
CA LEU A 186 6.82 15.80 7.06
C LEU A 186 7.46 16.79 8.04
N ASP A 187 8.75 16.63 8.32
CA ASP A 187 9.49 17.55 9.19
C ASP A 187 9.61 18.95 8.55
N ALA A 188 9.86 18.98 7.24
CA ALA A 188 9.88 20.21 6.46
C ALA A 188 8.57 20.99 6.58
N ILE A 189 7.41 20.36 6.44
CA ILE A 189 6.10 21.04 6.43
C ILE A 189 5.41 21.05 7.79
N LYS A 190 6.08 20.55 8.84
CA LYS A 190 5.51 20.33 10.17
C LYS A 190 4.79 21.56 10.72
N SER A 191 5.39 22.73 10.59
CA SER A 191 4.81 24.00 11.05
C SER A 191 3.49 24.36 10.34
N GLN A 192 3.26 23.89 9.12
CA GLN A 192 2.05 24.14 8.34
C GLN A 192 0.97 23.10 8.62
N ILE A 193 1.36 21.85 8.90
CA ILE A 193 0.41 20.73 9.09
C ILE A 193 0.02 20.49 10.56
N VAL A 194 0.72 21.12 11.51
CA VAL A 194 0.32 21.15 12.93
C VAL A 194 -0.37 22.48 13.20
N PHE A 195 -1.66 22.54 12.85
CA PHE A 195 -2.49 23.73 12.98
C PHE A 195 -3.82 23.38 13.67
N GLU A 196 -4.35 24.27 14.51
CA GLU A 196 -5.63 24.04 15.19
C GLU A 196 -6.77 23.92 14.16
N GLY A 197 -7.64 22.94 14.29
CA GLY A 197 -8.68 22.64 13.29
C GLY A 197 -8.18 21.82 12.09
N LEU A 198 -6.90 21.44 12.03
CA LEU A 198 -6.36 20.55 11.00
C LEU A 198 -6.01 19.17 11.55
N VAL A 199 -6.66 18.14 11.01
CA VAL A 199 -6.30 16.73 11.24
C VAL A 199 -5.74 16.16 9.94
N VAL A 200 -4.51 15.66 9.97
CA VAL A 200 -3.85 15.04 8.81
C VAL A 200 -3.73 13.54 9.05
N ILE A 201 -4.19 12.72 8.10
CA ILE A 201 -4.07 11.27 8.14
C ILE A 201 -3.29 10.81 6.91
N LEU A 202 -2.16 10.16 7.13
CA LEU A 202 -1.18 9.81 6.09
C LEU A 202 -1.11 8.29 5.87
N ALA A 203 -1.12 7.82 4.62
CA ALA A 203 -0.71 6.46 4.31
C ALA A 203 0.81 6.34 4.41
N LEU A 204 1.31 5.46 5.29
CA LEU A 204 2.73 5.34 5.61
C LEU A 204 3.32 3.98 5.20
N PRO A 205 4.62 3.92 4.87
CA PRO A 205 5.34 2.67 4.73
C PRO A 205 5.33 1.84 6.03
N TYR A 206 5.28 0.52 5.92
CA TYR A 206 5.33 -0.39 7.08
C TYR A 206 6.58 -0.20 7.96
N SER A 207 7.71 0.21 7.38
CA SER A 207 8.95 0.47 8.12
C SER A 207 8.80 1.56 9.17
N ILE A 208 7.99 2.60 8.91
CA ILE A 208 7.72 3.68 9.88
C ILE A 208 7.02 3.11 11.11
N TYR A 209 6.04 2.21 10.94
CA TYR A 209 5.36 1.61 12.09
C TYR A 209 6.28 0.77 12.97
N ARG A 210 7.19 -0.02 12.37
CA ARG A 210 8.12 -0.85 13.15
C ARG A 210 9.03 -0.01 14.05
N GLU A 211 9.48 1.13 13.55
CA GLU A 211 10.29 2.09 14.31
C GLU A 211 9.43 2.82 15.34
N TYR A 212 8.26 3.34 14.95
CA TYR A 212 7.32 4.01 15.84
C TYR A 212 6.90 3.13 17.03
N SER A 213 6.56 1.87 16.77
CA SER A 213 6.20 0.92 17.83
C SER A 213 7.37 0.60 18.75
N ALA A 214 8.61 0.64 18.26
CA ALA A 214 9.78 0.46 19.08
C ALA A 214 10.05 1.71 19.94
N ASP A 215 9.91 2.91 19.36
CA ASP A 215 10.07 4.20 20.03
C ASP A 215 9.04 4.37 21.17
N ARG A 216 7.75 4.12 20.90
CA ARG A 216 6.65 4.18 21.89
C ARG A 216 6.82 3.27 23.10
N MET A 217 7.56 2.18 22.94
CA MET A 217 7.79 1.20 24.01
C MET A 217 9.08 1.48 24.78
N ARG A 218 9.92 2.44 24.35
CA ARG A 218 11.08 2.88 25.12
C ARG A 218 10.62 3.80 26.24
N TRP A 219 11.09 3.52 27.45
CA TRP A 219 10.78 4.33 28.62
C TRP A 219 11.65 5.60 28.61
N ASN A 220 11.03 6.78 28.63
CA ASN A 220 11.64 8.10 28.83
C ASN A 220 12.52 8.69 27.71
N GLU A 221 12.51 8.13 26.50
CA GLU A 221 13.13 8.75 25.32
C GLU A 221 12.06 8.98 24.26
N ALA A 222 11.58 10.22 24.11
CA ALA A 222 10.68 10.56 23.02
C ALA A 222 11.41 10.37 21.68
N GLY A 223 10.97 9.38 20.90
CA GLY A 223 11.55 9.10 19.59
C GLY A 223 11.23 10.22 18.58
N ASN A 224 12.05 10.34 17.52
CA ASN A 224 11.83 11.35 16.48
C ASN A 224 10.44 11.25 15.83
N LEU A 225 9.87 10.04 15.75
CA LEU A 225 8.56 9.80 15.16
C LEU A 225 7.41 10.23 16.07
N GLU A 226 7.57 10.19 17.39
CA GLU A 226 6.56 10.67 18.34
C GLU A 226 6.37 12.18 18.28
N ASN A 227 7.42 12.91 17.89
CA ASN A 227 7.36 14.35 17.66
C ASN A 227 6.56 14.71 16.40
N ILE A 228 6.33 13.78 15.48
CA ILE A 228 5.61 13.99 14.23
C ILE A 228 4.19 13.43 14.34
N PHE A 229 4.06 12.16 14.74
CA PHE A 229 2.79 11.44 14.75
C PHE A 229 2.21 11.34 16.15
N LYS A 230 0.97 11.80 16.32
CA LYS A 230 0.22 11.59 17.57
C LYS A 230 -0.13 10.11 17.75
N ASP A 231 -0.54 9.45 16.68
CA ASP A 231 -0.84 8.01 16.66
C ASP A 231 -0.66 7.41 15.25
N ILE A 232 -0.46 6.09 15.18
CA ILE A 232 -0.38 5.32 13.94
C ILE A 232 -1.30 4.10 14.03
N VAL A 233 -2.31 4.06 13.18
CA VAL A 233 -3.18 2.90 12.99
C VAL A 233 -2.48 1.89 12.10
N PHE A 234 -2.22 0.69 12.64
CA PHE A 234 -1.58 -0.39 11.90
C PHE A 234 -2.59 -1.33 11.25
N LEU A 235 -2.41 -1.59 9.96
CA LEU A 235 -3.16 -2.59 9.22
C LEU A 235 -2.38 -3.90 9.14
N GLU A 236 -2.86 -4.87 9.90
CA GLU A 236 -2.36 -6.23 9.83
C GLU A 236 -2.80 -6.92 8.53
N PRO A 237 -1.96 -7.83 7.98
CA PRO A 237 -2.39 -8.76 6.94
C PRO A 237 -3.63 -9.52 7.38
N LEU A 238 -4.57 -9.71 6.45
CA LEU A 238 -5.81 -10.44 6.70
C LEU A 238 -5.53 -11.92 7.01
N SER A 239 -6.44 -12.54 7.76
CA SER A 239 -6.39 -13.98 7.95
C SER A 239 -6.72 -14.71 6.64
N LYS A 240 -6.38 -16.00 6.56
CA LYS A 240 -6.73 -16.82 5.39
C LYS A 240 -8.26 -16.85 5.15
N SER A 241 -9.04 -16.97 6.23
CA SER A 241 -10.51 -16.94 6.16
C SER A 241 -11.03 -15.61 5.66
N ASP A 242 -10.45 -14.49 6.11
CA ASP A 242 -10.84 -13.16 5.65
C ASP A 242 -10.55 -12.96 4.15
N ILE A 243 -9.39 -13.44 3.67
CA ILE A 243 -9.07 -13.39 2.24
C ILE A 243 -10.06 -14.24 1.43
N LYS A 244 -10.38 -15.44 1.91
CA LYS A 244 -11.36 -16.31 1.24
C LYS A 244 -12.73 -15.65 1.17
N GLU A 245 -13.18 -15.07 2.28
CA GLU A 245 -14.43 -14.33 2.34
C GLU A 245 -14.43 -13.13 1.38
N LEU A 246 -13.35 -12.37 1.34
CA LEU A 246 -13.17 -11.23 0.43
C LEU A 246 -13.32 -11.68 -1.03
N LEU A 247 -12.69 -12.79 -1.42
CA LEU A 247 -12.83 -13.34 -2.76
C LEU A 247 -14.28 -13.74 -3.05
N ILE A 248 -14.94 -14.45 -2.12
CA ILE A 248 -16.34 -14.87 -2.24
C ILE A 248 -17.27 -13.66 -2.43
N ARG A 249 -17.09 -12.60 -1.63
CA ARG A 249 -17.90 -11.38 -1.76
C ARG A 249 -17.71 -10.70 -3.11
N ARG A 250 -16.48 -10.68 -3.65
CA ARG A 250 -16.18 -10.10 -4.96
C ARG A 250 -16.75 -10.89 -6.13
N ILE A 251 -16.80 -12.21 -6.04
CA ILE A 251 -17.30 -13.09 -7.12
C ILE A 251 -18.70 -13.63 -6.86
N ARG A 252 -19.46 -13.06 -5.91
CA ARG A 252 -20.70 -13.63 -5.39
C ARG A 252 -21.69 -14.08 -6.47
N GLU A 253 -21.82 -13.30 -7.53
CA GLU A 253 -22.74 -13.58 -8.64
C GLU A 253 -22.22 -14.64 -9.62
N HIS A 254 -20.96 -15.04 -9.49
CA HIS A 254 -20.20 -15.89 -10.43
C HIS A 254 -19.53 -17.07 -9.70
N LEU A 255 -20.04 -17.46 -8.52
CA LEU A 255 -19.46 -18.50 -7.67
C LEU A 255 -19.45 -19.89 -8.34
N ASP A 256 -20.37 -20.12 -9.29
CA ASP A 256 -20.45 -21.35 -10.08
C ASP A 256 -19.23 -21.51 -11.01
N LEU A 257 -18.66 -20.40 -11.48
CA LEU A 257 -17.53 -20.38 -12.41
C LEU A 257 -16.18 -20.70 -11.76
N VAL A 258 -16.09 -20.73 -10.43
CA VAL A 258 -14.83 -20.93 -9.69
C VAL A 258 -15.01 -22.02 -8.64
N SER A 259 -14.12 -23.02 -8.62
CA SER A 259 -14.18 -24.07 -7.58
C SER A 259 -13.73 -23.55 -6.21
N GLN A 260 -14.22 -24.17 -5.13
CA GLN A 260 -13.82 -23.82 -3.75
C GLN A 260 -12.31 -23.98 -3.52
N GLU A 261 -11.68 -24.98 -4.15
CA GLU A 261 -10.24 -25.21 -4.05
C GLU A 261 -9.42 -24.06 -4.64
N VAL A 262 -9.92 -23.40 -5.69
CA VAL A 262 -9.26 -22.23 -6.27
C VAL A 262 -9.25 -21.07 -5.27
N LEU A 263 -10.35 -20.86 -4.55
CA LEU A 263 -10.43 -19.83 -3.50
C LEU A 263 -9.49 -20.14 -2.33
N GLU A 264 -9.37 -21.42 -1.94
CA GLU A 264 -8.41 -21.86 -0.92
C GLU A 264 -6.96 -21.61 -1.33
N ILE A 265 -6.60 -21.94 -2.57
CA ILE A 265 -5.25 -21.76 -3.11
C ILE A 265 -4.92 -20.28 -3.28
N ALA A 266 -5.85 -19.47 -3.79
CA ALA A 266 -5.68 -18.02 -3.89
C ALA A 266 -5.51 -17.38 -2.51
N SER A 267 -6.23 -17.88 -1.50
CA SER A 267 -6.13 -17.38 -0.12
C SER A 267 -4.80 -17.75 0.54
N ASP A 268 -4.29 -18.96 0.28
CA ASP A 268 -2.93 -19.34 0.67
C ASP A 268 -1.91 -18.44 -0.02
N PHE A 269 -1.98 -18.32 -1.36
CA PHE A 269 -1.06 -17.54 -2.20
C PHE A 269 -0.88 -16.10 -1.72
N ALA A 270 -1.99 -15.48 -1.29
CA ALA A 270 -2.05 -14.09 -0.87
C ALA A 270 -1.23 -13.78 0.38
N ASP A 271 -0.97 -14.77 1.24
CA ASP A 271 -0.34 -14.56 2.54
C ASP A 271 -0.96 -13.39 3.34
N GLY A 272 -2.29 -13.26 3.27
CA GLY A 272 -3.03 -12.18 3.95
C GLY A 272 -3.04 -10.83 3.24
N ASN A 273 -2.50 -10.73 2.02
CA ASN A 273 -2.55 -9.52 1.19
C ASN A 273 -3.76 -9.56 0.22
N PRO A 274 -4.78 -8.71 0.42
CA PRO A 274 -5.97 -8.66 -0.45
C PRO A 274 -5.65 -8.47 -1.93
N ARG A 275 -4.68 -7.59 -2.25
CA ARG A 275 -4.29 -7.30 -3.64
C ARG A 275 -3.74 -8.54 -4.32
N ASP A 276 -2.86 -9.28 -3.64
CA ASP A 276 -2.26 -10.50 -4.20
C ASP A 276 -3.33 -11.58 -4.44
N ALA A 277 -4.33 -11.70 -3.55
CA ALA A 277 -5.45 -12.63 -3.69
C ALA A 277 -6.31 -12.34 -4.93
N ILE A 278 -6.69 -11.06 -5.10
CA ILE A 278 -7.49 -10.60 -6.24
C ILE A 278 -6.68 -10.78 -7.53
N TRP A 279 -5.40 -10.40 -7.51
CA TRP A 279 -4.52 -10.49 -8.66
C TRP A 279 -4.33 -11.92 -9.15
N ILE A 280 -4.02 -12.87 -8.26
CA ILE A 280 -3.80 -14.25 -8.70
C ILE A 280 -5.08 -14.87 -9.26
N LEU A 281 -6.23 -14.61 -8.64
CA LEU A 281 -7.52 -15.08 -9.13
C LEU A 281 -7.85 -14.45 -10.49
N ASN A 282 -7.65 -13.13 -10.64
CA ASN A 282 -7.85 -12.42 -11.90
C ASN A 282 -6.96 -13.01 -13.01
N LYS A 283 -5.67 -13.22 -12.72
CA LYS A 283 -4.69 -13.76 -13.65
C LYS A 283 -5.09 -15.18 -14.10
N THR A 284 -5.49 -16.04 -13.17
CA THR A 284 -5.97 -17.40 -13.49
C THR A 284 -7.23 -17.35 -14.36
N VAL A 285 -8.22 -16.52 -14.03
CA VAL A 285 -9.43 -16.37 -14.85
C VAL A 285 -9.09 -15.86 -16.25
N PHE A 286 -8.21 -14.86 -16.35
CA PHE A 286 -7.83 -14.23 -17.61
C PHE A 286 -7.08 -15.21 -18.54
N GLU A 287 -6.15 -16.00 -18.01
CA GLU A 287 -5.40 -16.99 -18.80
C GLU A 287 -6.26 -18.18 -19.25
N ASN A 288 -7.40 -18.40 -18.61
CA ASN A 288 -8.29 -19.53 -18.86
C ASN A 288 -9.70 -19.05 -19.25
N VAL A 289 -9.81 -17.90 -19.92
CA VAL A 289 -11.09 -17.22 -20.17
C VAL A 289 -12.07 -18.01 -21.05
N GLU A 290 -11.56 -18.92 -21.87
CA GLU A 290 -12.34 -19.80 -22.74
C GLU A 290 -12.81 -21.08 -22.04
N GLU A 291 -12.37 -21.31 -20.79
CA GLU A 291 -12.84 -22.45 -19.99
C GLU A 291 -14.28 -22.25 -19.51
N LYS A 292 -14.96 -23.36 -19.23
CA LYS A 292 -16.31 -23.29 -18.62
C LYS A 292 -16.25 -22.95 -17.14
N ARG A 293 -15.18 -23.38 -16.46
CA ARG A 293 -15.02 -23.27 -15.02
C ARG A 293 -13.54 -23.29 -14.64
N ILE A 294 -13.16 -22.47 -13.66
CA ILE A 294 -11.83 -22.48 -13.08
C ILE A 294 -11.74 -23.58 -12.01
N SER A 295 -10.79 -24.49 -12.19
CA SER A 295 -10.47 -25.59 -11.28
C SER A 295 -9.08 -25.40 -10.66
N LYS A 296 -8.73 -26.30 -9.75
CA LYS A 296 -7.43 -26.31 -9.06
C LYS A 296 -6.25 -26.35 -10.03
N GLU A 297 -6.36 -27.12 -11.11
CA GLU A 297 -5.29 -27.27 -12.11
C GLU A 297 -4.99 -25.95 -12.83
N HIS A 298 -6.00 -25.09 -13.02
CA HIS A 298 -5.82 -23.77 -13.64
C HIS A 298 -5.00 -22.85 -12.74
N ILE A 299 -5.35 -22.73 -11.46
CA ILE A 299 -4.64 -21.82 -10.55
C ILE A 299 -3.23 -22.30 -10.23
N VAL A 300 -3.03 -23.62 -10.04
CA VAL A 300 -1.69 -24.19 -9.78
C VAL A 300 -0.76 -23.90 -10.96
N ARG A 301 -1.22 -24.14 -12.19
CA ARG A 301 -0.44 -23.86 -13.40
C ARG A 301 -0.09 -22.38 -13.55
N THR A 302 -1.03 -21.47 -13.26
CA THR A 302 -0.76 -20.03 -13.26
C THR A 302 0.29 -19.68 -12.20
N ILE A 303 0.19 -20.19 -10.97
CA ILE A 303 1.18 -19.95 -9.92
C ILE A 303 2.56 -20.49 -10.33
N GLU A 304 2.65 -21.72 -10.82
CA GLU A 304 3.91 -22.32 -11.28
C GLU A 304 4.56 -21.49 -12.39
N LYS A 305 3.78 -21.05 -13.38
CA LYS A 305 4.26 -20.15 -14.43
C LYS A 305 4.82 -18.84 -13.86
N LEU A 306 4.10 -18.19 -12.95
CA LEU A 306 4.55 -16.93 -12.33
C LEU A 306 5.82 -17.11 -11.50
N VAL A 307 5.91 -18.21 -10.74
CA VAL A 307 7.14 -18.53 -10.00
C VAL A 307 8.29 -18.83 -10.94
N GLY A 308 8.03 -19.54 -12.05
CA GLY A 308 8.96 -19.73 -13.15
C GLY A 308 9.54 -18.42 -13.68
N GLU A 309 8.65 -17.50 -14.08
CA GLU A 309 9.02 -16.24 -14.73
C GLU A 309 9.73 -15.26 -13.79
N TYR A 310 9.21 -15.04 -12.58
CA TYR A 310 9.72 -13.98 -11.70
C TYR A 310 10.83 -14.45 -10.77
N PHE A 311 10.84 -15.73 -10.39
CA PHE A 311 11.69 -16.20 -9.30
C PHE A 311 12.84 -17.09 -9.76
N VAL A 312 12.72 -17.88 -10.84
CA VAL A 312 13.80 -18.81 -11.25
C VAL A 312 15.10 -18.07 -11.63
N HIS A 313 15.01 -16.90 -12.24
CA HIS A 313 16.19 -16.10 -12.58
C HIS A 313 16.85 -15.42 -11.36
N GLN A 314 16.13 -15.25 -10.25
CA GLN A 314 16.59 -14.56 -9.04
C GLN A 314 16.90 -15.52 -7.88
N LEU A 315 16.38 -16.75 -7.92
CA LEU A 315 16.50 -17.75 -6.85
C LEU A 315 17.31 -18.95 -7.31
N THR A 316 18.61 -18.88 -7.07
CA THR A 316 19.42 -20.08 -6.92
C THR A 316 19.14 -20.68 -5.53
N LEU A 317 18.62 -21.90 -5.52
CA LEU A 317 18.40 -22.69 -4.31
C LEU A 317 19.38 -23.85 -4.23
N THR A 318 20.02 -24.01 -3.08
CA THR A 318 20.87 -25.17 -2.79
C THR A 318 20.04 -26.44 -2.61
N GLU A 319 20.66 -27.60 -2.68
CA GLU A 319 19.97 -28.88 -2.47
C GLU A 319 19.30 -28.97 -1.09
N ASN A 320 19.98 -28.48 -0.04
CA ASN A 320 19.42 -28.39 1.32
C ASN A 320 18.21 -27.46 1.39
N GLN A 321 18.24 -26.32 0.68
CA GLN A 321 17.08 -25.43 0.61
C GLN A 321 15.90 -26.10 -0.12
N ARG A 322 16.15 -26.78 -1.26
CA ARG A 322 15.11 -27.54 -1.97
C ARG A 322 14.52 -28.67 -1.12
N LYS A 323 15.36 -29.34 -0.34
CA LYS A 323 14.92 -30.38 0.62
C LYS A 323 14.08 -29.79 1.75
N ALA A 324 14.50 -28.64 2.27
CA ALA A 324 13.75 -27.90 3.28
C ALA A 324 12.35 -27.50 2.76
N LEU A 325 12.25 -26.91 1.58
CA LEU A 325 10.96 -26.46 1.03
C LEU A 325 9.95 -27.59 0.84
N ARG A 326 10.42 -28.77 0.43
CA ARG A 326 9.58 -29.98 0.34
C ARG A 326 9.08 -30.44 1.71
N THR A 327 9.96 -30.41 2.71
CA THR A 327 9.65 -30.86 4.08
C THR A 327 8.70 -29.89 4.79
N LEU A 328 8.82 -28.59 4.50
CA LEU A 328 8.12 -27.52 5.20
C LEU A 328 6.81 -27.08 4.54
N ARG A 329 6.34 -27.79 3.51
CA ARG A 329 5.19 -27.38 2.68
C ARG A 329 3.93 -27.07 3.51
N ASP A 330 3.62 -27.92 4.48
CA ASP A 330 2.47 -27.76 5.36
C ASP A 330 2.87 -27.45 6.82
N PHE A 331 4.14 -27.14 7.05
CA PHE A 331 4.63 -26.84 8.40
C PHE A 331 4.18 -25.45 8.86
N THR A 332 3.76 -25.38 10.11
CA THR A 332 3.50 -24.12 10.84
C THR A 332 3.95 -24.30 12.28
N GLY A 333 4.88 -23.48 12.76
CA GLY A 333 5.39 -23.60 14.13
C GLY A 333 6.58 -22.69 14.47
N SER A 334 7.19 -22.92 15.63
CA SER A 334 8.37 -22.18 16.11
C SER A 334 9.65 -22.51 15.32
N LYS A 335 10.71 -21.69 15.50
CA LYS A 335 12.02 -21.91 14.86
C LYS A 335 12.60 -23.27 15.24
N GLU A 336 12.47 -23.65 16.50
CA GLU A 336 13.00 -24.90 17.08
C GLU A 336 12.31 -26.12 16.52
N GLN A 337 10.98 -26.07 16.38
CA GLN A 337 10.22 -27.13 15.72
C GLN A 337 10.64 -27.27 14.26
N LEU A 338 10.84 -26.16 13.57
CA LEU A 338 11.27 -26.14 12.17
C LEU A 338 12.67 -26.74 12.00
N VAL A 339 13.60 -26.41 12.89
CA VAL A 339 14.93 -27.04 12.96
C VAL A 339 14.80 -28.55 13.17
N SER A 340 13.93 -29.00 14.08
CA SER A 340 13.69 -30.42 14.34
C SER A 340 13.19 -31.15 13.09
N GLU A 341 12.24 -30.57 12.35
CA GLU A 341 11.76 -31.14 11.08
C GLU A 341 12.86 -31.27 10.03
N LEU A 342 13.73 -30.26 9.91
CA LEU A 342 14.86 -30.32 8.98
C LEU A 342 15.91 -31.36 9.40
N GLN A 343 16.11 -31.57 10.70
CA GLN A 343 17.01 -32.61 11.20
C GLN A 343 16.50 -34.02 10.90
N LYS A 344 15.19 -34.27 10.96
CA LYS A 344 14.58 -35.57 10.59
C LYS A 344 14.88 -35.97 9.16
N VAL A 345 15.05 -35.00 8.26
CA VAL A 345 15.43 -35.23 6.87
C VAL A 345 16.95 -35.15 6.64
N GLY A 346 17.76 -35.23 7.70
CA GLY A 346 19.22 -35.36 7.61
C GLY A 346 19.99 -34.05 7.43
N ILE A 347 19.36 -32.89 7.65
CA ILE A 347 20.07 -31.60 7.63
C ILE A 347 20.68 -31.35 9.02
N LYS A 348 22.00 -31.13 9.09
CA LYS A 348 22.69 -30.82 10.35
C LYS A 348 22.08 -29.58 11.00
N ARG A 349 21.99 -29.57 12.34
CA ARG A 349 21.36 -28.48 13.12
C ARG A 349 21.85 -27.08 12.73
N THR A 350 23.16 -26.87 12.66
CA THR A 350 23.75 -25.57 12.27
C THR A 350 23.36 -25.17 10.85
N THR A 351 23.37 -26.13 9.92
CA THR A 351 22.89 -25.94 8.55
C THR A 351 21.40 -25.63 8.51
N ALA A 352 20.57 -26.25 9.35
CA ALA A 352 19.14 -25.97 9.42
C ALA A 352 18.87 -24.52 9.81
N TYR A 353 19.54 -23.99 10.84
CA TYR A 353 19.44 -22.57 11.21
C TYR A 353 19.81 -21.64 10.05
N SER A 354 20.94 -21.90 9.39
CA SER A 354 21.38 -21.10 8.24
C SER A 354 20.39 -21.16 7.07
N VAL A 355 19.86 -22.34 6.76
CA VAL A 355 18.85 -22.53 5.71
C VAL A 355 17.57 -21.75 6.04
N ILE A 356 17.08 -21.82 7.29
CA ILE A 356 15.90 -21.09 7.74
C ILE A 356 16.09 -19.57 7.53
N GLU A 357 17.23 -19.04 7.97
CA GLU A 357 17.53 -17.61 7.85
C GLU A 357 17.61 -17.16 6.39
N GLN A 358 18.27 -17.95 5.54
CA GLN A 358 18.33 -17.69 4.10
C GLN A 358 16.94 -17.72 3.45
N LEU A 359 16.07 -18.67 3.83
CA LEU A 359 14.70 -18.76 3.32
C LEU A 359 13.82 -17.60 3.79
N VAL A 360 14.03 -17.11 5.02
CA VAL A 360 13.36 -15.89 5.53
C VAL A 360 13.84 -14.65 4.80
N GLN A 361 15.16 -14.49 4.59
CA GLN A 361 15.72 -13.38 3.83
C GLN A 361 15.20 -13.34 2.39
N LYS A 362 15.04 -14.51 1.77
CA LYS A 362 14.44 -14.67 0.44
C LYS A 362 12.91 -14.55 0.42
N LYS A 363 12.27 -14.31 1.57
CA LYS A 363 10.80 -14.24 1.75
C LYS A 363 10.04 -15.50 1.27
N ILE A 364 10.72 -16.65 1.23
CA ILE A 364 10.09 -17.94 0.91
C ILE A 364 9.44 -18.53 2.18
N LEU A 365 10.13 -18.39 3.30
CA LEU A 365 9.60 -18.70 4.62
C LEU A 365 9.20 -17.39 5.29
N LEU A 366 7.98 -17.33 5.82
CA LEU A 366 7.44 -16.15 6.50
C LEU A 366 7.47 -16.37 8.00
N PHE A 367 7.75 -15.30 8.75
CA PHE A 367 7.67 -15.27 10.21
C PHE A 367 6.67 -14.21 10.64
N ARG A 368 5.58 -14.63 11.29
CA ARG A 368 4.53 -13.74 11.82
C ARG A 368 4.02 -14.27 13.15
N ASN A 369 3.82 -13.39 14.11
CA ASN A 369 3.26 -13.70 15.44
C ASN A 369 3.97 -14.88 16.14
N GLY A 370 5.30 -14.96 16.03
CA GLY A 370 6.09 -16.03 16.64
C GLY A 370 6.11 -17.35 15.85
N VAL A 371 5.45 -17.40 14.69
CA VAL A 371 5.25 -18.62 13.91
C VAL A 371 5.88 -18.51 12.53
N TYR A 372 6.61 -19.55 12.15
CA TYR A 372 7.17 -19.75 10.82
C TYR A 372 6.24 -20.61 9.97
N ARG A 373 6.07 -20.22 8.71
CA ARG A 373 5.35 -21.00 7.70
C ARG A 373 5.89 -20.74 6.30
N LEU A 374 5.69 -21.67 5.38
CA LEU A 374 6.01 -21.44 3.97
C LEU A 374 5.05 -20.39 3.38
N SER A 375 5.56 -19.48 2.54
CA SER A 375 4.71 -18.57 1.77
C SER A 375 3.82 -19.37 0.82
N GLY A 376 2.55 -18.99 0.73
CA GLY A 376 1.60 -19.66 -0.15
C GLY A 376 1.99 -19.61 -1.64
N LYS A 377 2.84 -18.64 -2.03
CA LYS A 377 3.42 -18.52 -3.37
C LYS A 377 4.23 -19.76 -3.78
N PHE A 378 4.83 -20.44 -2.81
CA PHE A 378 5.66 -21.64 -3.03
C PHE A 378 5.01 -22.94 -2.54
N LYS A 379 3.94 -22.86 -1.76
CA LYS A 379 3.28 -24.01 -1.15
C LYS A 379 2.74 -25.00 -2.18
N HIS A 380 2.09 -24.49 -3.22
CA HIS A 380 1.37 -25.29 -4.22
C HIS A 380 2.20 -25.66 -5.46
N VAL A 381 3.47 -25.25 -5.47
CA VAL A 381 4.37 -25.38 -6.61
C VAL A 381 5.20 -26.66 -6.50
N ASP A 382 5.31 -27.43 -7.58
CA ASP A 382 6.33 -28.47 -7.65
C ASP A 382 7.71 -27.86 -7.92
N MET A 383 8.57 -27.87 -6.89
CA MET A 383 9.92 -27.32 -7.01
C MET A 383 10.81 -28.15 -7.93
N ASN A 384 10.49 -29.41 -8.20
CA ASN A 384 11.29 -30.20 -9.14
C ASN A 384 11.06 -29.76 -10.59
N SER A 385 9.80 -29.47 -10.96
CA SER A 385 9.46 -29.04 -12.32
C SER A 385 10.05 -27.67 -12.66
N LEU A 386 10.13 -26.75 -11.67
CA LEU A 386 10.66 -25.40 -11.89
C LEU A 386 12.18 -25.31 -12.04
N PHE A 387 12.94 -26.19 -11.38
CA PHE A 387 14.41 -26.13 -11.35
C PHE A 387 15.09 -27.22 -12.18
N GLN A 388 14.31 -27.98 -12.97
CA GLN A 388 14.82 -28.96 -13.95
C GLN A 388 15.20 -28.32 -15.30
N ILE A 389 14.94 -27.03 -15.51
CA ILE A 389 15.48 -26.31 -16.68
C ILE A 389 16.92 -25.88 -16.36
N ARG A 390 17.86 -26.79 -16.60
CA ARG A 390 19.26 -26.47 -16.93
C ARG A 390 19.79 -27.45 -17.95
#